data_AF-A0A7H0LFV8-F1
#
_entry.id   AF-A0A7H0LFV8-F1
#
_cell.length_a   1.000
_cell.length_b   1.000
_cell.length_c   1.000
_cell.angle_alpha   90.00
_cell.angle_beta   90.00
_cell.angle_gamma   90.00
#
_symmetry.space_group_name_H-M   'P 1'
#
loop_
_entity.id
_entity.type
_entity.pdbx_description
1 polymer ?
#
loop_
_entity_poly.entity_id
_entity_poly.type
_entity_poly.pdbx_seq_one_letter_code
_entity_poly.pdbx_strand_id
1 'polypeptide(L)'
;MHTLLAALVAAAPIQATAPDVPVAASVPAPTETEAQREERYLRQQVAVDNARLQVEALRAEIKLKDELLVLARDRNAELYKIASEILARHAKRRSWEPFIQSSRVRLENLVQSYEDRLRAARVTEATLPPSVAAQMERELAPTNPADAQAKPVPTDPK
;
A
#
# COMPACT_ATOMS: atom_id res chain seq x y z
N MET A 1 -27.42 -25.33 -19.74
CA MET A 1 -27.20 -26.02 -18.45
C MET A 1 -27.02 -24.92 -17.40
N HIS A 2 -28.09 -24.51 -16.71
CA HIS A 2 -28.45 -24.97 -15.36
C HIS A 2 -27.28 -24.71 -14.37
N THR A 3 -27.18 -23.51 -13.81
CA THR A 3 -27.70 -23.05 -12.49
C THR A 3 -26.90 -23.52 -11.27
N LEU A 4 -26.50 -22.51 -10.48
CA LEU A 4 -26.51 -22.45 -9.00
C LEU A 4 -25.57 -23.33 -8.18
N LEU A 5 -24.73 -22.69 -7.36
CA LEU A 5 -24.50 -23.12 -5.97
C LEU A 5 -24.03 -21.94 -5.11
N ALA A 6 -25.02 -21.20 -4.62
CA ALA A 6 -24.89 -20.39 -3.42
C ALA A 6 -25.00 -21.33 -2.22
N ALA A 7 -23.94 -21.43 -1.42
CA ALA A 7 -23.98 -22.17 -0.16
C ALA A 7 -24.49 -21.23 0.95
N LEU A 8 -25.71 -21.54 1.34
CA LEU A 8 -26.57 -20.91 2.32
C LEU A 8 -25.95 -20.95 3.72
N VAL A 9 -25.94 -19.80 4.39
CA VAL A 9 -25.70 -19.67 5.83
C VAL A 9 -26.76 -20.48 6.59
N ALA A 10 -26.31 -21.40 7.44
CA ALA A 10 -27.16 -22.17 8.33
C ALA A 10 -27.75 -21.26 9.43
N ALA A 11 -28.99 -20.81 9.24
CA ALA A 11 -29.81 -20.24 10.29
C ALA A 11 -30.75 -21.33 10.83
N ALA A 12 -30.49 -21.81 12.04
CA ALA A 12 -31.37 -22.72 12.75
C ALA A 12 -32.61 -21.97 13.26
N PRO A 13 -33.85 -22.46 13.03
CA PRO A 13 -35.02 -21.95 13.71
C PRO A 13 -35.23 -22.72 15.01
N ILE A 14 -34.95 -22.08 16.15
CA ILE A 14 -35.44 -22.56 17.44
C ILE A 14 -36.86 -22.00 17.59
N GLN A 15 -37.85 -22.87 17.36
CA GLN A 15 -39.25 -22.59 17.63
C GLN A 15 -39.51 -22.56 19.14
N ALA A 16 -40.35 -21.59 19.50
CA ALA A 16 -40.76 -21.26 20.84
C ALA A 16 -41.72 -22.30 21.43
N THR A 17 -41.48 -22.65 22.69
CA THR A 17 -42.45 -23.24 23.61
C THR A 17 -42.34 -22.50 24.94
N ALA A 18 -43.32 -21.63 25.22
CA ALA A 18 -43.73 -21.31 26.59
C ALA A 18 -44.87 -22.28 26.94
N PRO A 19 -44.95 -22.79 28.19
CA PRO A 19 -45.58 -21.98 29.25
C PRO A 19 -44.99 -22.20 30.65
N ASP A 20 -45.57 -21.46 31.60
CA ASP A 20 -45.50 -21.57 33.05
C ASP A 20 -44.34 -20.87 33.80
N VAL A 21 -44.71 -19.66 34.23
CA VAL A 21 -44.14 -18.87 35.30
C VAL A 21 -44.28 -19.61 36.63
N PRO A 22 -43.18 -19.76 37.38
CA PRO A 22 -43.21 -19.39 38.79
C PRO A 22 -42.41 -18.09 38.98
N VAL A 23 -43.10 -17.11 39.57
CA VAL A 23 -42.52 -15.87 40.09
C VAL A 23 -41.50 -16.27 41.16
N ALA A 24 -40.23 -16.32 40.79
CA ALA A 24 -39.13 -16.52 41.71
C ALA A 24 -38.07 -15.44 41.47
N ALA A 25 -37.99 -14.55 42.45
CA ALA A 25 -36.94 -13.55 42.64
C ALA A 25 -36.70 -12.60 41.46
N SER A 26 -37.31 -11.42 41.54
CA SER A 26 -36.67 -10.21 41.04
C SER A 26 -35.25 -10.15 41.60
N VAL A 27 -34.26 -10.59 40.83
CA VAL A 27 -32.88 -10.17 41.02
C VAL A 27 -32.94 -8.65 40.93
N PRO A 28 -32.66 -7.90 42.01
CA PRO A 28 -32.57 -6.46 41.87
C PRO A 28 -31.48 -6.21 40.84
N ALA A 29 -31.87 -5.64 39.69
CA ALA A 29 -30.91 -5.07 38.76
C ALA A 29 -29.98 -4.20 39.61
N PRO A 30 -28.65 -4.40 39.56
CA PRO A 30 -27.75 -3.62 40.38
C PRO A 30 -28.05 -2.16 40.10
N THR A 31 -28.41 -1.40 41.14
CA THR A 31 -28.54 0.04 41.06
C THR A 31 -27.13 0.58 40.85
N GLU A 32 -26.66 0.52 39.60
CA GLU A 32 -25.39 1.08 39.19
C GLU A 32 -25.37 2.53 39.63
N THR A 33 -24.47 2.84 40.55
CA THR A 33 -24.27 4.18 41.08
C THR A 33 -24.00 5.11 39.89
N GLU A 34 -24.54 6.34 39.92
CA GLU A 34 -24.38 7.31 38.83
C GLU A 34 -22.92 7.49 38.39
N ALA A 35 -22.00 7.47 39.37
CA ALA A 35 -20.55 7.47 39.15
C ALA A 35 -20.03 6.33 38.25
N GLN A 36 -20.60 5.12 38.36
CA GLN A 36 -20.20 3.98 37.53
C GLN A 36 -20.71 4.13 36.08
N ARG A 37 -21.85 4.82 35.89
CA ARG A 37 -22.39 5.11 34.56
C ARG A 37 -21.56 6.19 33.86
N GLU A 38 -21.19 7.24 34.59
CA GLU A 38 -20.30 8.29 34.09
C GLU A 38 -18.92 7.72 33.70
N GLU A 39 -18.33 6.86 34.54
CA GLU A 39 -17.06 6.23 34.23
C GLU A 39 -17.12 5.36 32.96
N ARG A 40 -18.19 4.59 32.79
CA ARG A 40 -18.40 3.79 31.56
C ARG A 40 -18.57 4.68 30.34
N TYR A 41 -19.31 5.78 30.46
CA TYR A 41 -19.50 6.74 29.38
C TYR A 41 -18.17 7.38 28.95
N LEU A 42 -17.32 7.79 29.89
CA LEU A 42 -16.00 8.34 29.59
C LEU A 42 -15.11 7.30 28.89
N ARG A 43 -15.09 6.05 29.36
CA ARG A 43 -14.35 4.97 28.69
C ARG A 43 -14.85 4.73 27.26
N GLN A 44 -16.16 4.80 27.04
CA GLN A 44 -16.75 4.70 25.70
C GLN A 44 -16.32 5.85 24.80
N GLN A 45 -16.31 7.09 25.30
CA GLN A 45 -15.83 8.25 24.53
C GLN A 45 -14.38 8.10 24.11
N VAL A 46 -13.50 7.72 25.04
CA VAL A 46 -12.08 7.49 24.75
C VAL A 46 -11.91 6.38 23.69
N ALA A 47 -12.69 5.30 23.78
CA ALA A 47 -12.67 4.23 22.78
C ALA A 47 -13.12 4.72 21.39
N VAL A 48 -14.16 5.56 21.32
CA VAL A 48 -14.64 6.15 20.07
C VAL A 48 -13.60 7.09 19.47
N ASP A 49 -12.96 7.93 20.28
CA ASP A 49 -11.94 8.86 19.80
C ASP A 49 -10.69 8.14 19.31
N ASN A 50 -10.24 7.09 20.01
CA ASN A 50 -9.17 6.22 19.55
C ASN A 50 -9.52 5.54 18.22
N ALA A 51 -10.77 5.06 18.07
CA ALA A 51 -11.23 4.45 16.83
C ALA A 51 -11.25 5.46 15.67
N ARG A 52 -11.65 6.71 15.93
CA ARG A 52 -11.63 7.79 14.91
C ARG A 52 -10.21 8.07 14.44
N LEU A 53 -9.25 8.20 15.37
CA LEU A 53 -7.85 8.41 15.05
C LEU A 53 -7.27 7.27 14.19
N GLN A 54 -7.61 6.01 14.51
CA GLN A 54 -7.19 4.86 13.71
C GLN A 54 -7.77 4.88 12.30
N VAL A 55 -9.06 5.21 12.16
CA VAL A 55 -9.70 5.30 10.83
C VAL A 55 -9.09 6.43 10.00
N GLU A 56 -8.75 7.56 10.60
CA GLU A 56 -8.09 8.67 9.91
C GLU A 56 -6.67 8.29 9.45
N ALA A 57 -5.91 7.60 10.30
CA ALA A 57 -4.60 7.07 9.95
C ALA A 57 -4.68 6.09 8.76
N LEU A 58 -5.62 5.15 8.80
CA LEU A 58 -5.85 4.19 7.71
C LEU A 58 -6.27 4.89 6.41
N ARG A 59 -7.08 5.94 6.48
CA ARG A 59 -7.47 6.74 5.30
C ARG A 59 -6.27 7.46 4.69
N ALA A 60 -5.34 7.97 5.50
CA ALA A 60 -4.12 8.58 5.00
C ALA A 60 -3.22 7.54 4.30
N GLU A 61 -3.09 6.35 4.89
CA GLU A 61 -2.31 5.26 4.30
C GLU A 61 -2.90 4.76 2.96
N ILE A 62 -4.22 4.60 2.88
CA ILE A 62 -4.89 4.21 1.63
C ILE A 62 -4.62 5.21 0.52
N LYS A 63 -4.75 6.52 0.80
CA LYS A 63 -4.46 7.57 -0.19
C LYS A 63 -3.03 7.49 -0.71
N LEU A 64 -2.07 7.28 0.18
CA LEU A 64 -0.67 7.17 -0.20
C LEU A 64 -0.41 5.93 -1.07
N LYS A 65 -1.03 4.80 -0.74
CA LYS A 65 -0.96 3.58 -1.57
C LYS A 65 -1.62 3.79 -2.93
N ASP A 66 -2.74 4.50 -2.99
CA ASP A 66 -3.41 4.81 -4.26
C ASP A 66 -2.52 5.64 -5.19
N GLU A 67 -1.82 6.65 -4.65
CA GLU A 67 -0.85 7.45 -5.40
C GLU A 67 0.31 6.58 -5.94
N LEU A 68 0.82 5.65 -5.14
CA LEU A 68 1.83 4.69 -5.57
C LEU A 68 1.32 3.74 -6.66
N LEU A 69 0.08 3.27 -6.55
CA LEU A 69 -0.52 2.40 -7.56
C LEU A 69 -0.71 3.12 -8.89
N VAL A 70 -1.12 4.39 -8.88
CA VAL A 70 -1.23 5.21 -10.09
C VAL A 70 0.14 5.35 -10.75
N LEU A 71 1.16 5.76 -9.99
CA LEU A 71 2.52 5.89 -10.51
C LEU A 71 3.05 4.56 -11.07
N ALA A 72 2.84 3.46 -10.36
CA ALA A 72 3.27 2.14 -10.82
C ALA A 72 2.58 1.74 -12.14
N ARG A 73 1.29 2.05 -12.31
CA ARG A 73 0.56 1.81 -13.57
C ARG A 73 1.14 2.62 -14.71
N ASP A 74 1.39 3.91 -14.50
CA ASP A 74 1.92 4.80 -15.52
C ASP A 74 3.31 4.36 -15.96
N ARG A 75 4.21 4.05 -15.00
CA ARG A 75 5.56 3.55 -15.30
C ARG A 75 5.56 2.19 -15.99
N ASN A 76 4.69 1.29 -15.58
CA ASN A 76 4.54 0.01 -16.28
C ASN A 76 4.07 0.22 -17.71
N ALA A 77 3.12 1.12 -17.96
CA ALA A 77 2.67 1.45 -19.31
C ALA A 77 3.82 2.00 -20.17
N GLU A 78 4.68 2.86 -19.60
CA GLU A 78 5.89 3.36 -20.28
C GLU A 78 6.86 2.23 -20.63
N LEU A 79 7.12 1.30 -19.71
CA LEU A 79 8.01 0.17 -19.94
C LEU A 79 7.47 -0.75 -21.04
N TYR A 80 6.16 -1.05 -21.04
CA TYR A 80 5.53 -1.82 -22.11
C TYR A 80 5.62 -1.11 -23.46
N LYS A 81 5.42 0.20 -23.49
CA LYS A 81 5.58 1.00 -24.71
C LYS A 81 7.01 0.89 -25.23
N ILE A 82 8.03 1.09 -24.38
CA ILE A 82 9.44 0.95 -24.77
C ILE A 82 9.73 -0.46 -25.30
N ALA A 83 9.28 -1.51 -24.59
CA ALA A 83 9.47 -2.88 -25.03
C ALA A 83 8.83 -3.15 -26.40
N SER A 84 7.61 -2.66 -26.64
CA SER A 84 6.93 -2.79 -27.92
C SER A 84 7.64 -2.05 -29.06
N GLU A 85 8.22 -0.87 -28.79
CA GLU A 85 9.03 -0.11 -29.76
C GLU A 85 10.30 -0.88 -30.15
N ILE A 86 10.99 -1.49 -29.17
CA ILE A 86 12.19 -2.30 -29.40
C ILE A 86 11.85 -3.53 -30.26
N LEU A 87 10.81 -4.27 -29.90
CA LEU A 87 10.36 -5.45 -30.64
C LEU A 87 9.95 -5.10 -32.07
N ALA A 88 9.18 -4.02 -32.27
CA ALA A 88 8.74 -3.58 -33.60
C ALA A 88 9.92 -3.17 -34.50
N ARG A 89 10.97 -2.57 -33.93
CA ARG A 89 12.19 -2.21 -34.69
C ARG A 89 13.02 -3.42 -35.06
N HIS A 90 13.14 -4.40 -34.17
CA HIS A 90 13.89 -5.63 -34.45
C HIS A 90 13.17 -6.57 -35.42
N ALA A 91 11.84 -6.61 -35.41
CA ALA A 91 11.05 -7.40 -36.36
C ALA A 91 11.28 -7.01 -37.83
N LYS A 92 11.66 -5.74 -38.10
CA LYS A 92 11.81 -5.20 -39.46
C LYS A 92 13.25 -5.21 -40.01
N ARG A 93 14.27 -5.54 -39.20
CA ARG A 93 15.69 -5.45 -39.60
C ARG A 93 16.36 -6.82 -39.59
N ARG A 94 16.13 -7.60 -40.65
CA ARG A 94 16.83 -8.87 -40.94
C ARG A 94 17.85 -8.76 -42.08
N SER A 95 18.16 -7.55 -42.56
CA SER A 95 19.19 -7.33 -43.57
C SER A 95 20.56 -7.20 -42.90
N TRP A 96 21.34 -8.28 -43.00
CA TRP A 96 22.75 -8.33 -42.60
C TRP A 96 23.59 -7.49 -43.55
N GLU A 97 24.09 -6.34 -43.09
CA GLU A 97 25.36 -5.79 -43.57
C GLU A 97 25.89 -4.74 -42.57
N PRO A 98 26.82 -5.14 -41.66
CA PRO A 98 27.31 -4.28 -40.59
C PRO A 98 28.69 -3.64 -40.89
N PHE A 99 28.96 -3.26 -42.14
CA PHE A 99 30.33 -2.88 -42.56
C PHE A 99 30.62 -1.38 -42.66
N ILE A 100 29.98 -0.54 -41.86
CA ILE A 100 30.35 0.88 -41.79
C ILE A 100 30.41 1.30 -40.33
N GLN A 101 31.55 1.79 -39.84
CA GLN A 101 31.70 2.33 -38.47
C GLN A 101 30.55 3.29 -38.09
N SER A 102 29.97 3.99 -39.07
CA SER A 102 28.79 4.84 -38.90
C SER A 102 27.50 4.09 -38.48
N SER A 103 27.35 2.81 -38.79
CA SER A 103 26.22 1.99 -38.32
C SER A 103 26.43 1.52 -36.88
N ARG A 104 27.68 1.24 -36.48
CA ARG A 104 28.02 0.92 -35.08
C ARG A 104 27.67 2.08 -34.15
N VAL A 105 28.16 3.28 -34.45
CA VAL A 105 27.86 4.49 -33.65
C VAL A 105 26.35 4.75 -33.60
N ARG A 106 25.64 4.55 -34.71
CA ARG A 106 24.17 4.67 -34.74
C ARG A 106 23.47 3.66 -33.83
N LEU A 107 23.97 2.43 -33.75
CA LEU A 107 23.42 1.41 -32.84
C LEU A 107 23.74 1.72 -31.39
N GLU A 108 24.95 2.16 -31.09
CA GLU A 108 25.39 2.55 -29.74
C GLU A 108 24.54 3.70 -29.19
N ASN A 109 24.35 4.77 -29.97
CA ASN A 109 23.45 5.87 -29.61
C ASN A 109 22.01 5.42 -29.39
N LEU A 110 21.54 4.45 -30.20
CA LEU A 110 20.19 3.90 -30.06
C LEU A 110 20.06 3.09 -28.77
N VAL A 111 21.04 2.23 -28.46
CA VAL A 111 21.08 1.47 -27.21
C VAL A 111 21.07 2.42 -26.02
N GLN A 112 21.96 3.42 -26.02
CA GLN A 112 22.04 4.42 -24.96
C GLN A 112 20.70 5.16 -24.79
N SER A 113 20.05 5.57 -25.87
CA SER A 113 18.75 6.23 -25.80
C SER A 113 17.66 5.38 -25.15
N TYR A 114 17.67 4.06 -25.37
CA TYR A 114 16.72 3.16 -24.71
C TYR A 114 17.09 2.90 -23.25
N GLU A 115 18.38 2.79 -22.93
CA GLU A 115 18.84 2.65 -21.55
C GLU A 115 18.46 3.87 -20.70
N ASP A 116 18.63 5.08 -21.24
CA ASP A 116 18.25 6.31 -20.57
C ASP A 116 16.73 6.38 -20.34
N ARG A 117 15.94 6.02 -21.35
CA ARG A 117 14.47 5.94 -21.23
C ARG A 117 14.02 4.88 -20.22
N LEU A 118 14.68 3.73 -20.20
CA LEU A 118 14.40 2.67 -19.23
C LEU A 118 14.75 3.10 -17.80
N ARG A 119 15.86 3.82 -17.59
CA ARG A 119 16.19 4.40 -16.28
C ARG A 119 15.14 5.43 -15.86
N ALA A 120 14.74 6.32 -16.77
CA ALA A 120 13.75 7.35 -16.48
C ALA A 120 12.35 6.78 -16.15
N ALA A 121 12.00 5.63 -16.72
CA ALA A 121 10.73 4.94 -16.47
C ALA A 121 10.73 4.08 -15.19
N ARG A 122 11.90 3.79 -14.60
CA ARG A 122 11.98 3.04 -13.34
C ARG A 122 11.56 3.90 -12.16
N VAL A 123 10.94 3.25 -11.18
CA VAL A 123 10.68 3.85 -9.87
C VAL A 123 11.99 3.90 -9.09
N THR A 124 12.48 5.11 -8.87
CA THR A 124 13.63 5.44 -8.01
C THR A 124 13.19 6.45 -6.96
N GLU A 125 14.00 6.63 -5.90
CA GLU A 125 13.70 7.60 -4.83
C GLU A 125 13.41 9.01 -5.37
N ALA A 126 14.11 9.44 -6.42
CA ALA A 126 13.93 10.73 -7.07
C ALA A 126 12.61 10.89 -7.85
N THR A 127 11.92 9.77 -8.14
CA THR A 127 10.69 9.76 -8.93
C THR A 127 9.44 9.48 -8.08
N LEU A 128 9.59 9.32 -6.76
CA LEU A 128 8.49 9.07 -5.85
C LEU A 128 7.56 10.29 -5.75
N PRO A 129 6.26 10.08 -5.45
CA PRO A 129 5.36 11.17 -5.11
C PRO A 129 5.84 11.91 -3.86
N PRO A 130 5.61 13.24 -3.76
CA PRO A 130 6.10 14.05 -2.64
C PRO A 130 5.52 13.63 -1.28
N SER A 131 4.29 13.11 -1.27
CA SER A 131 3.61 12.52 -0.12
C SER A 131 4.33 11.29 0.44
N VAL A 132 4.74 10.38 -0.46
CA VAL A 132 5.50 9.17 -0.11
C VAL A 132 6.91 9.53 0.34
N ALA A 133 7.56 10.45 -0.37
CA ALA A 133 8.89 10.94 0.00
C ALA A 133 8.88 11.55 1.41
N ALA A 134 7.89 12.39 1.73
CA ALA A 134 7.74 12.98 3.06
C ALA A 134 7.46 11.93 4.16
N GLN A 135 6.72 10.85 3.85
CA GLN A 135 6.53 9.76 4.81
C GLN A 135 7.82 8.96 5.02
N MET A 136 8.53 8.65 3.93
CA MET A 136 9.80 7.95 3.97
C MET A 136 10.86 8.75 4.76
N GLU A 137 10.93 10.06 4.57
CA GLU A 137 11.78 10.96 5.35
C GLU A 137 11.41 10.99 6.84
N ARG A 138 10.11 10.93 7.18
CA ARG A 138 9.66 10.84 8.58
C ARG A 138 10.02 9.50 9.22
N GLU A 139 10.01 8.42 8.46
CA GLU A 139 10.40 7.08 8.93
C GLU A 139 11.92 6.91 9.01
N LEU A 140 12.68 7.58 8.14
CA LEU A 140 14.14 7.63 8.15
C LEU A 140 14.72 8.65 9.14
N ALA A 141 13.92 9.60 9.60
CA ALA A 141 14.34 10.56 10.63
C ALA A 141 14.65 9.78 11.92
N PRO A 142 15.86 9.93 12.50
CA PRO A 142 16.23 9.20 13.70
C PRO A 142 15.31 9.61 14.85
N THR A 143 14.48 8.67 15.29
CA THR A 143 13.54 8.87 16.40
C THR A 143 14.26 9.08 17.74
N ASN A 144 15.57 8.77 17.79
CA ASN A 144 16.44 8.99 18.96
C ASN A 144 17.72 9.77 18.58
N PRO A 145 18.13 10.76 19.40
CA PRO A 145 19.40 11.48 19.20
C PRO A 145 20.66 10.60 19.40
N ALA A 146 20.50 9.35 19.84
CA ALA A 146 21.58 8.37 20.00
C ALA A 146 22.02 7.74 18.66
N ASP A 147 21.10 7.60 17.69
CA ASP A 147 21.39 6.93 16.40
C ASP A 147 22.09 7.86 15.40
N ALA A 148 22.13 9.17 15.67
CA ALA A 148 22.79 10.16 14.83
C ALA A 148 24.34 10.11 14.90
N GLN A 149 24.93 9.38 15.86
CA GLN A 149 26.38 9.30 16.04
C GLN A 149 27.05 8.09 15.37
N ALA A 150 26.29 7.17 14.77
CA ALA A 150 26.82 5.96 14.14
C ALA A 150 27.17 6.14 12.65
N LYS A 151 27.77 7.27 12.26
CA LYS A 151 28.42 7.36 10.93
C LYS A 151 29.81 6.70 11.02
N PRO A 152 30.09 5.59 10.34
CA PRO A 152 31.44 5.06 10.28
C PRO A 152 32.31 6.02 9.47
N VAL A 153 33.37 6.52 10.12
CA VAL A 153 34.45 7.27 9.48
C VAL A 153 35.11 6.34 8.45
N PRO A 154 35.25 6.74 7.17
CA PRO A 154 36.01 5.94 6.22
C PRO A 154 37.48 6.01 6.59
N THR A 155 38.02 4.90 7.08
CA THR A 155 39.47 4.70 7.18
C THR A 155 39.98 4.30 5.81
N ASP A 156 40.57 5.24 5.08
CA ASP A 156 41.42 4.95 3.93
C ASP A 156 42.66 4.15 4.39
N PRO A 157 43.03 3.04 3.73
CA PRO A 157 44.40 2.57 3.73
C PRO A 157 45.13 3.05 2.48
N LYS A 158 46.31 3.67 2.69
CA LYS A 158 47.36 3.84 1.69
C LYS A 158 48.07 2.52 1.43
#